data_AF-E4Z769-F1
#
_entry.id   AF-E4Z769-F1
#
_cell.length_a   1.000
_cell.length_b   1.000
_cell.length_c   1.000
_cell.angle_alpha   90.00
_cell.angle_beta   90.00
_cell.angle_gamma   90.00
#
_symmetry.space_group_name_H-M   'P 1'
#
loop_
_entity.id
_entity.type
_entity.pdbx_description
1 polymer ?
#
loop_
_entity_poly.entity_id
_entity_poly.type
_entity_poly.pdbx_seq_one_letter_code
_entity_poly.pdbx_strand_id
1 'polypeptide(L)'
;EKLADFGYSHKCSFSIHHLSLGSLAAVMRDPKNFDNPSKFIPDRFIKDGRFENDPKVCGFSVGLRNCIGKSLAIEEYFAFATAMVENFRIKRVAGNMDLAKHAFLRLPIDDIRVQFLRR
;
A
#
# COMPACT_ATOMS: atom_id res chain seq x y z
N GLU A 1 -8.27 23.05 -1.06
CA GLU A 1 -7.53 21.80 -1.35
C GLU A 1 -6.17 21.88 -0.64
N LYS A 2 -6.11 21.42 0.62
CA LYS A 2 -4.89 21.52 1.43
C LYS A 2 -3.99 20.36 1.04
N LEU A 3 -3.01 20.61 0.18
CA LEU A 3 -1.91 19.69 -0.06
C LEU A 3 -1.27 19.38 1.30
N ALA A 4 -1.27 18.10 1.69
CA ALA A 4 -0.60 17.65 2.89
C ALA A 4 0.86 18.08 2.81
N ASP A 5 1.23 19.03 3.66
CA ASP A 5 2.60 19.50 3.81
C ASP A 5 3.39 18.35 4.46
N PHE A 6 4.01 17.51 3.64
CA PHE A 6 4.90 16.45 4.10
C PHE A 6 6.12 17.13 4.72
N GLY A 7 6.09 17.35 6.03
CA GLY A 7 7.03 18.15 6.84
C GLY A 7 8.47 17.64 6.90
N TYR A 8 9.11 17.40 5.75
CA TYR A 8 10.54 17.18 5.61
C TYR A 8 11.21 18.51 5.25
N SER A 9 11.28 19.45 6.20
CA SER A 9 12.08 20.66 6.04
C SER A 9 13.56 20.35 6.33
N HIS A 10 14.23 19.74 5.36
CA HIS A 10 15.68 19.78 5.29
C HIS A 10 16.06 20.84 4.26
N LYS A 11 16.86 21.84 4.68
CA LYS A 11 17.44 22.82 3.75
C LYS A 11 18.46 22.11 2.88
N CYS A 12 18.04 21.66 1.70
CA CYS A 12 18.90 21.07 0.69
C CYS A 12 19.03 22.03 -0.49
N SER A 13 20.26 22.41 -0.84
CA SER A 13 20.54 23.13 -2.08
C SER A 13 20.69 22.12 -3.21
N PHE A 14 19.81 22.18 -4.21
CA PHE A 14 19.86 21.31 -5.38
C PHE A 14 20.47 22.04 -6.57
N SER A 15 21.44 21.41 -7.25
CA SER A 15 21.95 21.85 -8.54
C SER A 15 21.08 21.32 -9.69
N ILE A 16 21.13 21.94 -10.87
CA ILE A 16 20.24 21.67 -12.02
C ILE A 16 20.36 20.22 -12.53
N HIS A 17 21.46 19.52 -12.24
CA HIS A 17 21.68 18.12 -12.62
C HIS A 17 21.36 17.10 -11.51
N HIS A 18 20.63 17.51 -10.47
CA HIS A 18 20.27 16.61 -9.38
C HIS A 18 19.10 15.69 -9.74
N LEU A 19 19.29 14.38 -9.55
CA LEU A 19 18.21 13.38 -9.61
C LEU A 19 17.73 13.06 -8.20
N SER A 20 16.48 13.41 -7.90
CA SER A 20 15.85 13.09 -6.61
C SER A 20 15.11 11.75 -6.70
N LEU A 21 15.48 10.80 -5.84
CA LEU A 21 14.80 9.51 -5.73
C LEU A 21 14.01 9.44 -4.41
N GLY A 22 12.68 9.35 -4.54
CA GLY A 22 11.78 9.18 -3.40
C GLY A 22 11.35 7.72 -3.25
N SER A 23 11.55 7.13 -2.06
CA SER A 23 11.05 5.79 -1.76
C SER A 23 9.62 5.85 -1.22
N LEU A 24 8.63 5.52 -2.06
CA LEU A 24 7.23 5.35 -1.62
C LEU A 24 7.14 4.25 -0.52
N ALA A 25 7.96 3.22 -0.67
CA ALA A 25 8.33 2.21 0.32
C ALA A 25 8.47 2.76 1.75
N ALA A 26 9.37 3.74 1.87
CA ALA A 26 9.76 4.34 3.13
C ALA A 26 8.67 5.27 3.68
N VAL A 27 8.05 6.09 2.83
CA VAL A 27 6.99 7.03 3.24
C VAL A 27 5.80 6.29 3.85
N MET A 28 5.35 5.21 3.21
CA MET A 28 4.23 4.39 3.71
C MET A 28 4.58 3.56 4.96
N ARG A 29 5.85 3.54 5.35
CA ARG A 29 6.33 2.84 6.56
C ARG A 29 6.93 3.78 7.60
N ASP A 30 6.82 5.10 7.39
CA ASP A 30 7.35 6.08 8.32
C ASP A 30 6.46 6.11 9.57
N PRO A 31 7.01 5.86 10.78
CA PRO A 31 6.25 5.95 12.03
C PRO A 31 5.72 7.36 12.32
N LYS A 32 6.24 8.41 11.68
CA LYS A 32 5.68 9.77 11.76
C LYS A 32 4.34 9.91 11.01
N ASN A 33 4.12 9.07 10.00
CA ASN A 33 2.92 9.09 9.18
C ASN A 33 1.88 8.08 9.67
N PHE A 34 2.34 6.91 10.13
CA PHE A 34 1.50 5.76 10.42
C PHE A 34 1.91 5.08 11.73
N ASP A 35 0.98 4.97 12.68
CA ASP A 35 1.22 4.20 13.91
C ASP A 35 1.41 2.72 13.59
N ASN A 36 2.42 2.09 14.19
CA ASN A 36 2.79 0.69 13.93
C ASN A 36 2.83 0.36 12.42
N PRO A 37 3.70 1.02 11.64
CA PRO A 37 3.66 0.99 10.17
C PRO A 37 3.99 -0.38 9.55
N SER A 38 4.57 -1.28 10.33
CA SER A 38 4.87 -2.65 9.91
C SER A 38 3.68 -3.61 10.05
N LYS A 39 2.61 -3.21 10.76
CA LYS A 39 1.42 -4.04 11.00
C LYS A 39 0.30 -3.67 10.03
N PHE A 40 -0.35 -4.70 9.47
CA PHE A 40 -1.58 -4.53 8.71
C PHE A 40 -2.74 -4.23 9.66
N ILE A 41 -3.19 -2.97 9.69
CA ILE A 41 -4.29 -2.50 10.55
C ILE A 41 -5.28 -1.74 9.65
N PRO A 42 -6.31 -2.41 9.11
CA PRO A 42 -7.31 -1.77 8.24
C PRO A 42 -8.08 -0.65 8.93
N ASP A 43 -8.38 -0.82 10.21
CA ASP A 43 -9.21 0.10 11.00
C ASP A 43 -8.65 1.53 11.07
N ARG A 44 -7.34 1.72 10.81
CA ARG A 44 -6.73 3.06 10.77
C ARG A 44 -7.33 3.97 9.70
N PHE A 45 -7.99 3.41 8.69
CA PHE A 45 -8.64 4.14 7.60
C PHE A 45 -10.16 4.25 7.79
N ILE A 46 -10.68 3.84 8.95
CA ILE A 46 -12.10 3.87 9.27
C ILE A 46 -12.32 4.83 10.44
N LYS A 47 -13.12 5.86 10.22
CA LYS A 47 -13.52 6.82 11.25
C LYS A 47 -15.04 6.90 11.31
N ASP A 48 -15.60 6.70 12.49
CA ASP A 48 -17.06 6.70 12.72
C ASP A 48 -17.82 5.75 11.76
N GLY A 49 -17.22 4.59 11.47
CA GLY A 49 -17.78 3.59 10.56
C GLY A 49 -17.69 3.93 9.08
N ARG A 50 -16.99 5.00 8.70
CA ARG A 50 -16.79 5.42 7.30
C ARG A 50 -15.33 5.37 6.92
N PHE A 51 -15.07 4.96 5.68
CA PHE A 51 -13.72 5.02 5.12
C PHE A 51 -13.28 6.47 4.94
N GLU A 52 -12.11 6.82 5.45
CA GLU A 52 -11.48 8.12 5.27
C GLU A 52 -10.21 7.97 4.41
N ASN A 53 -10.13 8.72 3.33
CA ASN A 53 -8.98 8.69 2.45
C ASN A 53 -7.81 9.46 3.08
N ASP A 54 -6.75 8.76 3.46
CA ASP A 54 -5.54 9.41 4.00
C ASP A 54 -4.59 9.83 2.87
N PRO A 55 -4.31 11.15 2.70
CA PRO A 55 -3.40 11.64 1.66
C PRO A 55 -1.95 11.15 1.82
N LYS A 56 -1.58 10.60 2.99
CA LYS A 56 -0.27 9.97 3.22
C LYS A 56 -0.12 8.62 2.51
N VAL A 57 -1.22 8.02 2.05
CA VAL A 57 -1.21 6.75 1.32
C VAL A 57 -0.84 6.99 -0.14
N CYS A 58 0.42 6.68 -0.49
CA CYS A 58 0.99 6.97 -1.80
C CYS A 58 1.34 5.72 -2.63
N GLY A 59 0.58 4.62 -2.49
CA GLY A 59 0.83 3.37 -3.21
C GLY A 59 0.76 3.49 -4.75
N PHE A 60 0.02 4.48 -5.24
CA PHE A 60 -0.10 4.83 -6.66
C PHE A 60 0.59 6.16 -6.99
N SER A 61 1.63 6.52 -6.24
CA SER A 61 2.28 7.84 -6.29
C SER A 61 1.31 8.98 -5.89
N VAL A 62 1.76 10.24 -5.99
CA VAL A 62 1.03 11.46 -5.59
C VAL A 62 1.16 12.57 -6.64
N GLY A 63 0.25 13.54 -6.60
CA GLY A 63 0.26 14.70 -7.50
C GLY A 63 -0.19 14.39 -8.94
N LEU A 64 0.13 15.30 -9.86
CA LEU A 64 -0.28 15.25 -11.28
C LEU A 64 0.33 14.09 -12.07
N ARG A 65 1.37 13.45 -11.53
CA ARG A 65 2.08 12.32 -12.13
C ARG A 65 1.81 11.03 -11.36
N ASN A 66 0.66 10.95 -10.68
CA ASN A 66 0.22 9.72 -10.05
C ASN A 66 -0.10 8.64 -11.11
N CYS A 67 -0.26 7.40 -10.67
CA CYS A 67 -0.57 6.30 -11.56
C CYS A 67 -1.94 6.53 -12.23
N ILE A 68 -1.96 6.56 -13.56
CA ILE A 68 -3.19 6.68 -14.35
C ILE A 68 -4.17 5.52 -14.09
N GLY A 69 -3.64 4.35 -13.72
CA GLY A 69 -4.43 3.16 -13.38
C GLY A 69 -4.98 3.14 -11.95
N LYS A 70 -4.76 4.18 -11.14
CA LYS A 70 -5.19 4.20 -9.72
C LYS A 70 -6.68 3.91 -9.57
N SER A 71 -7.53 4.62 -10.32
CA SER A 71 -8.99 4.47 -10.19
C SER A 71 -9.44 3.08 -10.61
N LEU A 72 -8.91 2.56 -11.72
CA LEU A 72 -9.23 1.21 -12.19
C LEU A 72 -8.81 0.15 -11.16
N ALA A 73 -7.58 0.24 -10.65
CA ALA A 73 -7.07 -0.73 -9.68
C ALA A 73 -7.89 -0.76 -8.39
N ILE A 74 -8.37 0.40 -7.92
CA ILE A 74 -9.22 0.47 -6.72
C ILE A 74 -10.55 -0.26 -6.95
N GLU A 75 -11.22 0.01 -8.07
CA GLU A 75 -12.49 -0.65 -8.42
C GLU A 75 -12.31 -2.16 -8.60
N GLU A 76 -11.26 -2.57 -9.31
CA GLU A 76 -10.95 -3.99 -9.52
C GLU A 76 -10.62 -4.70 -8.21
N TYR A 77 -9.83 -4.10 -7.32
CA TYR A 77 -9.53 -4.68 -6.02
C TYR A 77 -10.77 -4.83 -5.16
N PHE A 78 -11.67 -3.84 -5.18
CA PHE A 78 -12.91 -3.92 -4.43
C PHE A 78 -13.83 -5.02 -4.95
N ALA A 79 -14.04 -5.07 -6.27
CA ALA A 79 -14.83 -6.12 -6.91
C ALA A 79 -14.24 -7.52 -6.66
N PHE A 80 -12.92 -7.67 -6.81
CA PHE A 80 -12.21 -8.92 -6.56
C PHE A 80 -12.35 -9.36 -5.09
N ALA A 81 -12.06 -8.47 -4.14
CA ALA A 81 -12.15 -8.80 -2.72
C ALA A 81 -13.57 -9.18 -2.30
N THR A 82 -14.58 -8.46 -2.80
CA THR A 82 -15.99 -8.73 -2.54
C THR A 82 -16.38 -10.10 -3.08
N ALA A 83 -16.06 -10.39 -4.35
CA ALA A 83 -16.34 -11.69 -4.97
C ALA A 83 -15.65 -12.85 -4.21
N MET A 84 -14.43 -12.63 -3.73
CA MET A 84 -13.69 -13.62 -2.92
C MET A 84 -14.40 -13.91 -1.59
N VAL A 85 -14.84 -12.88 -0.88
CA VAL A 85 -15.50 -13.01 0.44
C VAL A 85 -16.90 -13.63 0.32
N GLU A 86 -17.64 -13.26 -0.72
CA GLU A 86 -19.00 -13.74 -0.96
C GLU A 86 -19.03 -15.21 -1.41
N ASN A 87 -18.17 -15.59 -2.36
CA ASN A 87 -18.27 -16.88 -3.04
C ASN A 87 -17.35 -17.96 -2.46
N PHE A 88 -16.31 -17.58 -1.71
CA PHE A 88 -15.27 -18.52 -1.30
C PHE A 88 -14.94 -18.45 0.19
N ARG A 89 -14.51 -19.59 0.74
CA ARG A 89 -13.71 -19.69 1.96
C ARG A 89 -12.29 -20.06 1.55
N ILE A 90 -11.32 -19.24 1.95
CA ILE A 90 -9.91 -19.44 1.59
C ILE A 90 -9.21 -20.18 2.72
N LYS A 91 -8.56 -21.31 2.42
CA LYS A 91 -7.77 -22.09 3.37
C LYS A 91 -6.32 -22.14 2.91
N ARG A 92 -5.37 -21.79 3.80
CA ARG A 92 -3.95 -21.99 3.55
C ARG A 92 -3.63 -23.48 3.68
N VAL A 93 -2.97 -24.04 2.67
CA VAL A 93 -2.57 -25.45 2.62
C VAL A 93 -1.10 -25.60 2.99
N ALA A 94 -0.23 -24.76 2.42
CA ALA A 94 1.21 -24.79 2.67
C ALA A 94 1.88 -23.50 2.17
N GLY A 95 3.20 -23.41 2.33
CA GLY A 95 4.01 -22.25 1.94
C GLY A 95 4.22 -21.29 3.09
N ASN A 96 5.35 -20.58 3.12
CA ASN A 96 5.69 -19.57 4.12
C ASN A 96 5.34 -18.16 3.60
N MET A 97 5.06 -17.22 4.50
CA MET A 97 4.78 -15.80 4.15
C MET A 97 6.00 -14.91 4.38
N ASP A 98 7.18 -15.50 4.56
CA ASP A 98 8.42 -14.75 4.66
C ASP A 98 8.73 -14.04 3.35
N LEU A 99 9.15 -12.78 3.45
CA LEU A 99 9.40 -11.91 2.31
C LEU A 99 10.80 -12.14 1.74
N ALA A 100 10.89 -12.17 0.41
CA ALA A 100 12.17 -12.20 -0.28
C ALA A 100 12.99 -10.94 0.09
N LYS A 101 14.21 -11.15 0.57
CA LYS A 101 15.06 -10.08 1.11
C LYS A 101 15.55 -9.10 0.03
N HIS A 102 15.60 -9.50 -1.25
CA HIS A 102 16.35 -8.78 -2.29
C HIS A 102 15.54 -8.48 -3.56
N ALA A 103 14.21 -8.50 -3.48
CA ALA A 103 13.36 -8.18 -4.62
C ALA A 103 12.83 -6.74 -4.51
N PHE A 104 12.90 -5.99 -5.63
CA PHE A 104 12.24 -4.68 -5.77
C PHE A 104 10.73 -4.76 -5.47
N LEU A 105 10.15 -5.95 -5.69
CA LEU A 105 8.80 -6.32 -5.31
C LEU A 105 8.82 -7.19 -4.06
N ARG A 106 7.94 -6.91 -3.09
CA ARG A 106 7.75 -7.75 -1.90
C ARG A 106 6.96 -9.01 -2.28
N LEU A 107 7.68 -10.01 -2.75
CA LEU A 107 7.15 -11.33 -3.04
C LEU A 107 7.51 -12.30 -1.90
N PRO A 108 6.68 -13.33 -1.65
CA PRO A 108 7.04 -14.39 -0.74
C PRO A 108 8.28 -15.14 -1.27
N ILE A 109 9.11 -15.66 -0.35
CA ILE A 109 10.29 -16.48 -0.71
C ILE A 109 9.86 -17.78 -1.39
N ASP A 110 8.79 -18.38 -0.87
CA ASP A 110 8.25 -19.65 -1.32
C ASP A 110 6.83 -19.49 -1.85
N ASP A 111 6.38 -20.45 -2.65
CA ASP A 111 5.01 -20.50 -3.13
C ASP A 111 4.01 -20.64 -1.97
N ILE A 112 3.02 -19.74 -1.94
CA ILE A 112 1.89 -19.83 -1.02
C ILE A 112 0.81 -20.68 -1.69
N ARG A 113 0.53 -21.85 -1.12
CA ARG A 113 -0.55 -22.73 -1.59
C ARG A 113 -1.83 -22.46 -0.82
N VAL A 114 -2.83 -21.95 -1.52
CA VAL A 114 -4.18 -21.68 -1.01
C VAL A 114 -5.21 -22.54 -1.73
N GLN A 115 -6.24 -22.96 -0.99
CA GLN A 115 -7.41 -23.66 -1.52
C GLN A 115 -8.63 -22.75 -1.40
N PHE A 116 -9.34 -22.57 -2.51
CA PHE A 116 -10.61 -21.86 -2.56
C PHE A 116 -11.74 -22.88 -2.46
N LEU A 117 -12.45 -22.86 -1.33
CA LEU A 117 -13.63 -23.68 -1.11
C LEU A 117 -14.85 -22.83 -1.45
N ARG A 118 -15.67 -23.25 -2.42
CA ARG A 118 -16.91 -22.53 -2.72
C ARG A 118 -17.83 -22.54 -1.49
N ARG A 119 -18.43 -21.39 -1.17
CA ARG A 119 -19.45 -21.28 -0.12
C ARG A 119 -20.77 -21.89 -0.54
#